data_AF-A0AAD7FKI1-F1
#
_entry.id   AF-A0AAD7FKI1-F1
#
_cell.length_a   1.000
_cell.length_b   1.000
_cell.length_c   1.000
_cell.angle_alpha   90.00
_cell.angle_beta   90.00
_cell.angle_gamma   90.00
#
_symmetry.space_group_name_H-M   'P 1'
#
loop_
_entity.id
_entity.type
_entity.pdbx_description
1 polymer ?
#
loop_
_entity_poly.entity_id
_entity_poly.type
_entity_poly.pdbx_seq_one_letter_code
_entity_poly.pdbx_strand_id
1 'polypeptide(L)'
;MHVPAHVLIDSFCSHNNTAAAKKLDDLYTLDGSRGVISVSKELAWEPELALTFEECFQAWGRVLELIQTYVPQEFDLWLAHYNRILHSPNKHEEWAICVAYDSEIRRRSCTSSIDPSVFHLAIWNDLETKNISRVEIQTVRAEIHRHSGSSS
;
A
#
# COMPACT_ATOMS: atom_id res chain seq x y z
N MET A 1 9.48 -3.88 -9.02
CA MET A 1 8.34 -4.81 -9.25
C MET A 1 7.11 -4.23 -8.55
N HIS A 2 5.99 -4.02 -9.25
CA HIS A 2 4.77 -3.50 -8.62
C HIS A 2 3.79 -4.64 -8.34
N VAL A 3 3.58 -4.97 -7.07
CA VAL A 3 2.46 -5.80 -6.64
C VAL A 3 1.82 -5.10 -5.45
N PRO A 4 0.53 -4.70 -5.53
CA PRO A 4 -0.21 -4.14 -4.41
C PRO A 4 -0.28 -5.11 -3.23
N ALA A 5 -0.11 -4.59 -2.02
CA ALA A 5 -0.13 -5.41 -0.81
C ALA A 5 -1.52 -6.05 -0.61
N HIS A 6 -2.60 -5.34 -0.98
CA HIS A 6 -3.97 -5.83 -0.81
C HIS A 6 -4.31 -7.05 -1.69
N VAL A 7 -3.55 -7.33 -2.76
CA VAL A 7 -3.73 -8.57 -3.57
C VAL A 7 -2.87 -9.73 -3.05
N LEU A 8 -2.03 -9.48 -2.06
CA LEU A 8 -1.12 -10.45 -1.45
C LEU A 8 -1.55 -10.91 -0.06
N ILE A 9 -2.75 -10.54 0.40
CA ILE A 9 -3.32 -10.99 1.68
C ILE A 9 -4.07 -12.31 1.53
N ASP A 10 -4.20 -13.09 2.60
CA ASP A 10 -4.88 -14.40 2.57
C ASP A 10 -6.32 -14.38 2.07
N SER A 11 -7.09 -13.36 2.46
CA SER A 11 -8.47 -13.22 2.03
C SER A 11 -8.57 -13.07 0.50
N PHE A 12 -7.56 -12.47 -0.13
CA PHE A 12 -7.46 -12.34 -1.57
C PHE A 12 -6.90 -13.61 -2.24
N CYS A 13 -5.89 -14.26 -1.64
CA CYS A 13 -5.26 -15.48 -2.16
C CYS A 13 -6.06 -16.77 -1.89
N SER A 14 -7.18 -16.70 -1.18
CA SER A 14 -8.02 -17.86 -0.88
C SER A 14 -8.56 -18.52 -2.17
N HIS A 15 -8.41 -19.84 -2.29
CA HIS A 15 -8.67 -20.65 -3.50
C HIS A 15 -10.10 -20.54 -4.09
N ASN A 16 -11.04 -19.91 -3.38
CA ASN A 16 -12.44 -19.77 -3.79
C ASN A 16 -12.80 -18.37 -4.30
N ASN A 17 -11.85 -17.45 -4.40
CA ASN A 17 -12.14 -16.07 -4.77
C ASN A 17 -12.02 -15.84 -6.29
N THR A 18 -12.93 -16.42 -7.07
CA THR A 18 -13.04 -16.19 -8.52
C THR A 18 -13.24 -14.71 -8.88
N ALA A 19 -13.80 -13.92 -7.97
CA ALA A 19 -13.89 -12.47 -8.11
C ALA A 19 -12.53 -11.78 -7.96
N ALA A 20 -11.64 -12.28 -7.10
CA ALA A 20 -10.27 -11.78 -6.97
C ALA A 20 -9.44 -12.09 -8.22
N ALA A 21 -9.57 -13.30 -8.79
CA ALA A 21 -8.90 -13.66 -10.04
C ALA A 21 -9.33 -12.76 -11.21
N LYS A 22 -10.64 -12.48 -11.34
CA LYS A 22 -11.16 -11.56 -12.35
C LYS A 22 -10.69 -10.12 -12.15
N LYS A 23 -10.66 -9.64 -10.89
CA LYS A 23 -10.08 -8.33 -10.56
C LYS A 23 -8.59 -8.26 -10.89
N LEU A 24 -7.84 -9.36 -10.74
CA LEU A 24 -6.42 -9.41 -11.08
C LEU A 24 -6.22 -9.30 -12.61
N ASP A 25 -7.02 -10.02 -13.38
CA ASP A 25 -7.01 -9.96 -14.86
C ASP A 25 -7.40 -8.55 -15.38
N ASP A 26 -8.35 -7.89 -14.71
CA ASP A 26 -8.72 -6.50 -14.99
C ASP A 26 -7.62 -5.47 -14.61
N LEU A 27 -6.68 -5.84 -13.74
CA LEU A 27 -5.63 -4.95 -13.19
C LEU A 27 -4.27 -5.09 -13.86
N TYR A 28 -3.96 -6.26 -14.44
CA TYR A 28 -2.66 -6.57 -15.03
C TYR A 28 -2.79 -6.99 -16.49
N THR A 29 -2.16 -6.25 -17.40
CA THR A 29 -2.01 -6.67 -18.80
C THR A 29 -0.61 -7.26 -19.02
N LEU A 30 -0.54 -8.41 -19.70
CA LEU A 30 0.73 -9.07 -20.06
C LEU A 30 1.29 -8.47 -21.36
N ASP A 31 2.54 -7.98 -21.34
CA ASP A 31 3.30 -7.65 -22.56
C ASP A 31 4.23 -8.82 -22.90
N GLY A 32 3.97 -9.47 -24.05
CA GLY A 32 4.72 -10.64 -24.51
C GLY A 32 6.19 -10.37 -24.86
N SER A 33 6.64 -9.12 -24.89
CA SER A 33 8.03 -8.74 -25.20
C SER A 33 8.87 -8.30 -23.98
N ARG A 34 8.22 -7.95 -22.87
CA ARG A 34 8.86 -7.38 -21.67
C ARG A 34 8.42 -8.02 -20.34
N GLY A 35 7.55 -9.02 -20.38
CA GLY A 35 6.90 -9.57 -19.19
C GLY A 35 5.71 -8.72 -18.73
N VAL A 36 5.21 -8.96 -17.51
CA VAL A 36 4.04 -8.25 -16.94
C VAL A 36 4.37 -6.76 -16.74
N ILE A 37 4.06 -5.89 -17.71
CA ILE A 37 4.10 -4.44 -17.53
C ILE A 37 2.98 -3.78 -18.33
N SER A 38 1.84 -3.55 -17.67
CA SER A 38 1.15 -2.25 -17.63
C SER A 38 -0.08 -2.38 -16.74
N VAL A 39 -0.05 -1.67 -15.61
CA VAL A 39 -1.19 -1.51 -14.72
C VAL A 39 -2.12 -0.48 -15.38
N SER A 40 -3.10 -0.94 -16.16
CA SER A 40 -4.06 -0.06 -16.82
C SER A 40 -5.27 0.20 -15.93
N LYS A 41 -5.04 1.02 -14.91
CA LYS A 41 -5.93 1.97 -14.24
C LYS A 41 -5.21 2.30 -12.96
N GLU A 42 -5.17 3.59 -12.60
CA GLU A 42 -4.75 4.05 -11.28
C GLU A 42 -5.17 3.01 -10.25
N LEU A 43 -4.21 2.22 -9.77
CA LEU A 43 -4.45 1.28 -8.68
C LEU A 43 -4.76 2.19 -7.52
N ALA A 44 -6.06 2.41 -7.32
CA ALA A 44 -6.62 3.01 -6.14
C ALA A 44 -5.94 2.29 -4.98
N TRP A 45 -5.03 2.99 -4.30
CA TRP A 45 -4.26 2.54 -3.15
C TRP A 45 -5.08 2.79 -1.87
N GLU A 46 -6.23 3.45 -2.01
CA GLU A 46 -7.24 3.57 -0.97
C GLU A 46 -7.62 2.24 -0.29
N PRO A 47 -7.67 1.08 -0.97
CA PRO A 47 -7.90 -0.22 -0.33
C PRO A 47 -6.73 -0.68 0.55
N GLU A 48 -5.48 -0.27 0.25
CA GLU A 48 -4.34 -0.61 1.11
C GLU A 48 -4.43 0.13 2.45
N LEU A 49 -4.99 1.34 2.46
CA LEU A 49 -5.24 2.11 3.69
C LEU A 49 -6.28 1.46 4.61
N ALA A 50 -7.04 0.49 4.11
CA ALA A 50 -8.01 -0.27 4.90
C ALA A 50 -7.41 -1.56 5.50
N LEU A 51 -6.16 -1.91 5.15
CA LEU A 51 -5.49 -3.09 5.69
C LEU A 51 -5.13 -2.90 7.15
N THR A 52 -5.41 -3.93 7.94
CA THR A 52 -4.90 -4.04 9.30
C THR A 52 -3.37 -4.20 9.29
N PHE A 53 -2.75 -3.99 10.46
CA PHE A 53 -1.32 -4.23 10.64
C PHE A 53 -0.92 -5.65 10.22
N GLU A 54 -1.69 -6.65 10.67
CA GLU A 54 -1.41 -8.07 10.40
C GLU A 54 -1.50 -8.40 8.91
N GLU A 55 -2.51 -7.89 8.22
CA GLU A 55 -2.68 -8.10 6.78
C GLU A 55 -1.55 -7.47 5.96
N CYS A 56 -1.12 -6.27 6.34
CA CYS A 56 -0.01 -5.62 5.67
C CYS A 56 1.32 -6.33 5.96
N PHE A 57 1.56 -6.72 7.21
CA PHE A 57 2.75 -7.48 7.61
C PHE A 57 2.85 -8.81 6.85
N GLN A 58 1.72 -9.49 6.69
CA GLN A 58 1.63 -10.70 5.89
C GLN A 58 1.95 -10.44 4.41
N ALA A 59 1.34 -9.42 3.81
CA ALA A 59 1.58 -9.06 2.42
C ALA A 59 3.07 -8.71 2.19
N TRP A 60 3.69 -8.05 3.16
CA TRP A 60 5.10 -7.71 3.15
C TRP A 60 6.03 -8.92 3.07
N GLY A 61 5.76 -9.96 3.86
CA GLY A 61 6.54 -11.21 3.79
C GLY A 61 6.55 -11.77 2.37
N ARG A 62 5.39 -11.79 1.71
CA ARG A 62 5.24 -12.25 0.32
C ARG A 62 5.93 -11.32 -0.69
N VAL A 63 5.87 -10.01 -0.48
CA VAL A 63 6.59 -9.04 -1.33
C VAL A 63 8.10 -9.28 -1.27
N LEU A 64 8.67 -9.49 -0.07
CA LEU A 64 10.09 -9.75 0.09
C LEU A 64 10.53 -11.08 -0.55
N GLU A 65 9.72 -12.13 -0.44
CA GLU A 65 9.97 -13.41 -1.14
C GLU A 65 10.01 -13.23 -2.67
N LEU A 66 9.07 -12.45 -3.21
CA LEU A 66 9.04 -12.16 -4.65
C LEU A 66 10.25 -11.32 -5.08
N ILE A 67 10.65 -10.33 -4.29
CA ILE A 67 11.86 -9.52 -4.55
C ILE A 67 13.09 -10.41 -4.53
N GLN A 68 13.24 -11.26 -3.53
CA GLN A 68 14.36 -12.20 -3.43
C GLN A 68 14.43 -13.15 -4.64
N THR A 69 13.27 -13.55 -5.16
CA THR A 69 13.18 -14.49 -6.28
C THR A 69 13.46 -13.83 -7.63
N TYR A 70 12.88 -12.65 -7.89
CA TYR A 70 12.86 -12.05 -9.23
C TYR A 70 13.82 -10.88 -9.41
N VAL A 71 14.18 -10.19 -8.33
CA VAL A 71 15.10 -9.03 -8.34
C VAL A 71 16.02 -9.06 -7.10
N PRO A 72 16.79 -10.13 -6.90
CA PRO A 72 17.57 -10.36 -5.68
C PRO A 72 18.54 -9.22 -5.33
N GLN A 73 19.03 -8.49 -6.34
CA GLN A 73 19.91 -7.34 -6.16
C GLN A 73 19.25 -6.15 -5.42
N GLU A 74 17.92 -6.08 -5.40
CA GLU A 74 17.19 -5.03 -4.67
C GLU A 74 16.78 -5.49 -3.26
N PHE A 75 17.00 -6.76 -2.91
CA PHE A 75 16.48 -7.36 -1.68
C PHE A 75 16.90 -6.58 -0.43
N ASP A 76 18.18 -6.27 -0.29
CA ASP A 76 18.69 -5.56 0.89
C ASP A 76 18.08 -4.16 1.03
N LEU A 77 17.80 -3.48 -0.10
CA LEU A 77 17.19 -2.15 -0.10
C LEU A 77 15.74 -2.22 0.40
N TRP A 78 14.97 -3.19 -0.08
CA TRP A 78 13.59 -3.41 0.32
C TRP A 78 13.47 -3.95 1.74
N LEU A 79 14.41 -4.80 2.17
CA LEU A 79 14.48 -5.27 3.55
C LEU A 79 14.77 -4.12 4.52
N ALA A 80 15.66 -3.19 4.15
CA ALA A 80 15.93 -2.00 4.95
C ALA A 80 14.68 -1.10 5.10
N HIS A 81 13.96 -0.88 3.99
CA HIS A 81 12.69 -0.14 4.00
C HIS A 81 11.63 -0.79 4.89
N TYR A 82 11.44 -2.11 4.73
CA TYR A 82 10.51 -2.89 5.55
C TYR A 82 10.86 -2.81 7.05
N ASN A 83 12.12 -3.00 7.39
CA ASN A 83 12.58 -2.90 8.78
C ASN A 83 12.32 -1.52 9.37
N ARG A 84 12.46 -0.44 8.59
CA ARG A 84 12.12 0.91 9.06
C ARG A 84 10.65 1.04 9.44
N ILE A 85 9.75 0.53 8.61
CA ILE A 85 8.31 0.59 8.88
C ILE A 85 7.97 -0.26 10.11
N LEU A 86 8.48 -1.48 10.19
CA LEU A 86 8.19 -2.42 11.27
C LEU A 86 8.70 -1.94 12.65
N HIS A 87 9.86 -1.29 12.65
CA HIS A 87 10.51 -0.81 13.87
C HIS A 87 10.25 0.68 14.13
N SER A 88 9.30 1.31 13.42
CA SER A 88 8.90 2.69 13.74
C SER A 88 8.36 2.74 15.17
N PRO A 89 8.88 3.64 16.04
CA PRO A 89 8.52 3.69 17.45
C PRO A 89 7.03 3.99 17.68
N ASN A 90 6.40 4.74 16.79
CA ASN A 90 4.98 5.11 16.86
C ASN A 90 4.11 4.30 15.89
N LYS A 91 4.56 3.14 15.40
CA LYS A 91 3.89 2.40 14.32
C LYS A 91 2.41 2.11 14.54
N HIS A 92 1.95 2.02 15.80
CA HIS A 92 0.55 1.74 16.12
C HIS A 92 -0.33 2.98 16.01
N GLU A 93 0.21 4.16 16.33
CA GLU A 93 -0.50 5.44 16.25
C GLU A 93 -0.44 6.02 14.82
N GLU A 94 0.67 5.77 14.13
CA GLU A 94 0.94 6.30 12.78
C GLU A 94 0.72 5.25 11.69
N TRP A 95 0.07 4.13 11.98
CA TRP A 95 -0.03 2.99 11.06
C TRP A 95 -0.56 3.37 9.67
N ALA A 96 -1.59 4.21 9.63
CA ALA A 96 -2.15 4.71 8.37
C ALA A 96 -1.12 5.47 7.52
N ILE A 97 -0.22 6.23 8.16
CA ILE A 97 0.85 6.96 7.50
C ILE A 97 1.95 5.99 7.06
N CYS A 98 2.29 4.99 7.89
CA CYS A 98 3.24 3.93 7.53
C CYS A 98 2.82 3.18 6.27
N VAL A 99 1.54 2.78 6.17
CA VAL A 99 1.00 2.10 4.99
C VAL A 99 1.00 3.04 3.78
N ALA A 100 0.52 4.27 3.94
CA ALA A 100 0.52 5.25 2.85
C ALA A 100 1.94 5.53 2.32
N TYR A 101 2.92 5.61 3.23
CA TYR A 101 4.32 5.80 2.89
C TYR A 101 4.87 4.61 2.12
N ASP A 102 4.63 3.38 2.58
CA ASP A 102 5.01 2.19 1.83
C ASP A 102 4.43 2.17 0.42
N SER A 103 3.11 2.32 0.31
CA SER A 103 2.42 2.30 -0.98
C SER A 103 3.02 3.31 -1.95
N GLU A 104 3.34 4.52 -1.47
CA GLU A 104 3.92 5.56 -2.29
C GLU A 104 5.38 5.27 -2.70
N ILE A 105 6.19 4.65 -1.84
CA ILE A 105 7.54 4.21 -2.19
C ILE A 105 7.50 3.09 -3.24
N ARG A 106 6.64 2.07 -3.07
CA ARG A 106 6.43 1.00 -4.06
C ARG A 106 5.92 1.53 -5.40
N ARG A 107 5.06 2.55 -5.38
CA ARG A 107 4.58 3.20 -6.61
C ARG A 107 5.70 3.97 -7.31
N ARG A 108 6.47 4.78 -6.56
CA ARG A 108 7.55 5.58 -7.13
C ARG A 108 8.69 4.73 -7.64
N SER A 109 9.02 3.60 -7.01
CA SER A 109 10.08 2.69 -7.50
C SER A 109 9.78 2.09 -8.87
N CYS A 110 8.51 2.10 -9.30
CA CYS A 110 8.10 1.63 -10.62
C CYS A 110 8.08 2.73 -11.69
N THR A 111 8.12 4.00 -11.29
CA THR A 111 7.95 5.15 -12.20
C THR A 111 9.08 6.18 -12.10
N SER A 112 9.96 6.05 -11.12
CA SER A 112 11.03 6.99 -10.79
C SER A 112 12.19 6.24 -10.15
N SER A 113 13.42 6.75 -10.29
CA SER A 113 14.59 6.22 -9.60
C SER A 113 14.59 6.67 -8.14
N ILE A 114 13.77 6.04 -7.31
CA ILE A 114 13.78 6.23 -5.86
C ILE A 114 14.50 5.06 -5.19
N ASP A 115 15.37 5.35 -4.23
CA ASP A 115 16.01 4.33 -3.40
C ASP A 115 15.09 4.02 -2.22
N PRO A 116 14.47 2.81 -2.14
CA PRO A 116 13.58 2.47 -1.03
C PRO A 116 14.34 2.36 0.30
N SER A 117 15.65 2.08 0.27
CA SER A 117 16.44 1.97 1.50
C SER A 117 16.58 3.30 2.24
N VAL A 118 16.30 4.43 1.58
CA VAL A 118 16.37 5.78 2.16
C VAL A 118 15.01 6.20 2.72
N PHE A 119 15.02 6.92 3.83
CA PHE A 119 13.80 7.57 4.32
C PHE A 119 13.56 8.88 3.59
N HIS A 120 12.45 8.97 2.87
CA HIS A 120 12.09 10.14 2.07
C HIS A 120 11.20 11.07 2.88
N LEU A 121 11.82 11.91 3.72
CA LEU A 121 11.13 12.82 4.63
C LEU A 121 10.10 13.72 3.91
N ALA A 122 10.41 14.20 2.71
CA ALA A 122 9.48 15.02 1.94
C ALA A 122 8.19 14.26 1.57
N ILE A 123 8.32 12.98 1.21
CA ILE A 123 7.16 12.11 0.93
C ILE A 123 6.36 11.86 2.20
N TRP A 124 7.05 11.58 3.31
CA TRP A 124 6.42 11.40 4.60
C TRP A 124 5.59 12.61 5.03
N ASN A 125 6.19 13.81 5.02
CA ASN A 125 5.53 15.05 5.44
C ASN A 125 4.30 15.38 4.56
N ASP A 126 4.40 15.14 3.26
CA ASP A 126 3.28 15.30 2.33
C ASP A 126 2.11 14.36 2.68
N LEU A 127 2.42 13.10 3.02
CA LEU A 127 1.42 12.09 3.38
C LEU A 127 0.81 12.37 4.76
N GLU A 128 1.62 12.79 5.72
CA GLU A 128 1.17 13.20 7.06
C GLU A 128 0.19 14.37 6.96
N THR A 129 0.55 15.41 6.19
CA THR A 129 -0.33 16.56 5.95
C THR A 129 -1.66 16.13 5.34
N LYS A 130 -1.64 15.28 4.31
CA LYS A 130 -2.85 14.73 3.68
C LYS A 130 -3.69 13.89 4.64
N ASN A 131 -3.04 13.11 5.51
CA ASN A 131 -3.71 12.27 6.48
C ASN A 131 -4.42 13.10 7.56
N ILE A 132 -3.75 14.15 8.08
CA ILE A 132 -4.35 15.10 9.03
C ILE A 132 -5.59 15.74 8.40
N SER A 133 -5.47 16.30 7.19
CA SER A 133 -6.62 16.89 6.49
C SER A 133 -7.77 15.90 6.26
N ARG A 134 -7.46 14.63 5.98
CA ARG A 134 -8.49 13.58 5.81
C ARG A 134 -9.24 13.30 7.11
N VAL A 135 -8.53 13.18 8.24
CA VAL A 135 -9.12 12.95 9.56
C VAL A 135 -10.01 14.13 9.98
N GLU A 136 -9.56 15.36 9.73
CA GLU A 136 -10.35 16.57 10.00
C GLU A 136 -11.65 16.58 9.20
N ILE A 137 -11.59 16.31 7.90
CA ILE A 137 -12.78 16.25 7.02
C ILE A 137 -13.75 15.15 7.48
N GLN A 138 -13.25 13.98 7.86
CA GLN A 138 -14.08 12.88 8.35
C GLN A 138 -14.76 13.23 9.69
N THR A 139 -14.04 13.88 10.59
CA THR A 139 -14.58 14.37 11.87
C THR A 139 -15.71 15.36 11.64
N VAL A 140 -15.51 16.35 10.77
CA VAL A 140 -16.53 17.35 10.42
C VAL A 140 -17.77 16.68 9.80
N ARG A 141 -17.57 15.72 8.88
CA ARG A 141 -18.68 14.97 8.26
C ARG A 141 -19.48 14.15 9.28
N ALA A 142 -18.79 13.49 10.21
CA ALA A 142 -19.43 12.72 11.27
C ALA A 142 -20.25 13.63 12.21
N GLU A 143 -19.74 14.83 12.51
CA GLU A 143 -20.43 15.81 13.35
C GLU A 143 -21.71 16.32 12.68
N ILE A 144 -21.64 16.64 11.37
CA ILE A 144 -22.80 17.06 10.58
C ILE A 144 -23.86 15.96 10.55
N HIS A 145 -23.45 14.70 10.36
CA HIS A 145 -24.39 13.58 10.31
C HIS A 145 -25.06 13.34 11.67
N ARG A 146 -24.33 13.52 12.78
CA ARG A 146 -24.88 13.43 14.14
C ARG A 146 -25.93 14.50 14.43
N HIS A 147 -25.66 15.75 14.02
CA HIS A 147 -26.61 16.86 14.19
C HIS A 147 -27.83 16.74 13.28
N SER A 148 -27.69 16.10 12.11
CA SER A 148 -28.80 15.87 11.18
C SER A 148 -29.74 14.74 11.64
N GLY A 149 -29.28 13.83 12.49
CA GLY A 149 -30.07 12.73 13.04
C GLY A 149 -30.79 13.02 14.37
N SER A 150 -30.51 14.16 15.02
CA SER A 150 -31.16 14.58 16.28
C SER A 150 -32.35 15.53 16.09
N SER A 151 -32.75 15.78 14.84
CA SER A 151 -33.97 16.54 14.49
C SER A 151 -35.00 15.59 13.87
N SER A 152 -35.57 14.69 14.66
CA SER A 152 -36.76 13.90 14.30
C SER A 152 -37.54 13.54 15.55
#